data_AF-A0A8K0DDZ3-F1
#
_entry.id   AF-A0A8K0DDZ3-F1
#
_cell.length_a   1.000
_cell.length_b   1.000
_cell.length_c   1.000
_cell.angle_alpha   90.00
_cell.angle_beta   90.00
_cell.angle_gamma   90.00
#
_symmetry.space_group_name_H-M   'P 1'
#
loop_
_entity.id
_entity.type
_entity.pdbx_description
1 polymer ?
#
loop_
_entity_poly.entity_id
_entity_poly.type
_entity_poly.pdbx_seq_one_letter_code
_entity_poly.pdbx_strand_id
1 'polypeptide(L)'
;MLGKGKTPQQMYSPETAIDKTVAQNILFLHAFSGCDTTSALYGHDKLKLIKTLQQHASLKTTVRVFKDENAEPDVIAEAGLRFFEELYG
;
A
#
# COMPACT_ATOMS: atom_id res chain seq x y z
N MET A 1 23.87 -29.80 0.94
CA MET A 1 24.15 -28.35 1.12
C MET A 1 23.46 -27.62 -0.02
N LEU A 2 22.42 -26.82 0.24
CA LEU A 2 21.78 -26.00 -0.80
C LEU A 2 22.64 -24.75 -1.04
N GLY A 3 22.97 -24.51 -2.32
CA GLY A 3 23.85 -23.44 -2.76
C GLY A 3 23.25 -22.06 -2.52
N LYS A 4 23.98 -21.19 -1.82
CA LYS A 4 23.66 -19.77 -1.74
C LYS A 4 24.20 -19.10 -3.01
N GLY A 5 23.32 -18.80 -3.96
CA GLY A 5 23.65 -17.94 -5.09
C GLY A 5 24.15 -16.59 -4.59
N LYS A 6 25.32 -16.14 -5.07
CA LYS A 6 25.85 -14.80 -4.82
C LYS A 6 25.11 -13.80 -5.71
N THR A 7 23.85 -13.52 -5.40
CA THR A 7 23.13 -12.44 -6.08
C THR A 7 23.68 -11.11 -5.59
N PRO A 8 24.17 -10.21 -6.48
CA PRO A 8 24.59 -8.89 -6.07
C PRO A 8 23.42 -8.17 -5.38
N GLN A 9 23.68 -7.54 -4.24
CA GLN A 9 22.68 -6.69 -3.59
C GLN A 9 22.47 -5.47 -4.49
N GLN A 10 21.28 -5.35 -5.06
CA GLN A 10 20.88 -4.22 -5.90
C GLN A 10 19.84 -3.38 -5.16
N MET A 11 20.00 -2.05 -5.18
CA MET A 11 18.98 -1.13 -4.72
C MET A 11 18.08 -0.75 -5.89
N TYR A 12 16.77 -0.92 -5.71
CA TYR A 12 15.75 -0.53 -6.69
C TYR A 12 14.97 0.67 -6.16
N SER A 13 14.78 1.66 -7.03
CA SER A 13 13.90 2.79 -6.77
C SER A 13 12.47 2.39 -7.17
N PRO A 14 11.47 2.52 -6.28
CA PRO A 14 10.07 2.24 -6.63
C PRO A 14 9.61 3.07 -7.84
N GLU A 15 10.09 4.30 -7.97
CA GLU A 15 9.74 5.23 -9.04
C GLU A 15 10.11 4.70 -10.44
N THR A 16 11.11 3.82 -10.54
CA THR A 16 11.56 3.22 -11.80
C THR A 16 11.13 1.77 -11.98
N ALA A 17 10.69 1.12 -10.90
CA ALA A 17 10.42 -0.32 -10.87
C ALA A 17 8.93 -0.69 -10.93
N ILE A 18 8.02 0.20 -10.49
CA ILE A 18 6.59 -0.11 -10.38
C ILE A 18 5.70 1.06 -10.84
N ASP A 19 4.39 0.82 -10.93
CA ASP A 19 3.40 1.84 -11.28
C ASP A 19 3.52 3.09 -10.39
N LYS A 20 3.39 4.27 -10.98
CA LYS A 20 3.57 5.55 -10.28
C LYS A 20 2.65 5.72 -9.09
N THR A 21 1.39 5.28 -9.18
CA THR A 21 0.44 5.38 -8.06
C THR A 21 0.88 4.48 -6.91
N VAL A 22 1.36 3.28 -7.23
CA VAL A 22 1.86 2.31 -6.25
C VAL A 22 3.15 2.81 -5.62
N ALA A 23 4.13 3.25 -6.42
CA ALA A 23 5.39 3.81 -5.93
C ALA A 23 5.16 4.96 -4.95
N GLN A 24 4.29 5.91 -5.32
CA GLN A 24 3.99 7.05 -4.45
C GLN A 24 3.33 6.64 -3.15
N ASN A 25 2.54 5.56 -3.11
CA ASN A 25 1.75 5.18 -1.95
C ASN A 25 2.20 3.84 -1.34
N ILE A 26 3.44 3.43 -1.59
CA ILE A 26 3.96 2.11 -1.20
C ILE A 26 3.94 1.92 0.32
N LEU A 27 4.22 2.96 1.11
CA LEU A 27 4.19 2.91 2.57
C LEU A 27 2.77 2.72 3.11
N PHE A 28 1.79 3.43 2.54
CA PHE A 28 0.39 3.24 2.87
C PHE A 28 -0.05 1.80 2.55
N LEU A 29 0.25 1.33 1.34
CA LEU A 29 -0.09 -0.03 0.92
C LEU A 29 0.56 -1.08 1.83
N HIS A 30 1.82 -0.89 2.22
CA HIS A 30 2.52 -1.80 3.13
C HIS A 30 1.90 -1.83 4.54
N ALA A 31 1.62 -0.65 5.10
CA ALA A 31 1.01 -0.53 6.42
C ALA A 31 -0.40 -1.14 6.45
N PHE A 32 -1.17 -0.94 5.37
CA PHE A 32 -2.56 -1.38 5.29
C PHE A 32 -2.70 -2.86 4.90
N SER A 33 -1.83 -3.37 4.02
CA SER A 33 -1.87 -4.77 3.56
C SER A 33 -1.13 -5.75 4.46
N GLY A 34 -0.24 -5.24 5.32
CA GLY A 34 0.73 -6.04 6.05
C GLY A 34 1.93 -6.49 5.19
N CYS A 35 2.97 -6.97 5.86
CA CYS A 35 4.15 -7.58 5.23
C CYS A 35 3.93 -9.08 4.95
N ASP A 36 4.88 -9.75 4.28
CA ASP A 36 4.73 -11.17 3.90
C ASP A 36 4.61 -12.14 5.09
N THR A 37 5.09 -11.73 6.28
CA THR A 37 5.05 -12.54 7.50
C THR A 37 3.92 -12.16 8.45
N THR A 38 3.11 -11.15 8.11
CA THR A 38 1.99 -10.66 8.94
C THR A 38 0.66 -11.02 8.29
N SER A 39 -0.37 -11.25 9.12
CA SER A 39 -1.74 -11.51 8.68
C SER A 39 -2.23 -10.47 7.67
N ALA A 40 -2.77 -10.94 6.55
CA ALA A 40 -3.42 -10.09 5.56
C ALA A 40 -4.88 -9.81 5.94
N LEU A 41 -5.49 -8.80 5.31
CA LEU A 41 -6.92 -8.55 5.42
C LEU A 41 -7.72 -9.77 4.94
N TYR A 42 -8.70 -10.19 5.72
CA TYR A 42 -9.50 -11.38 5.42
C TYR A 42 -10.20 -11.23 4.06
N GLY A 43 -10.06 -12.23 3.18
CA GLY A 43 -10.68 -12.24 1.86
C GLY A 43 -10.00 -11.38 0.80
N HIS A 44 -8.90 -10.70 1.12
CA HIS A 44 -8.21 -9.81 0.17
C HIS A 44 -6.70 -10.05 0.13
N ASP A 45 -6.19 -10.24 -1.09
CA ASP A 45 -4.74 -10.28 -1.33
C ASP A 45 -4.17 -8.86 -1.56
N LYS A 46 -2.84 -8.73 -1.51
CA LYS A 46 -2.14 -7.44 -1.72
C LYS A 46 -2.44 -6.84 -3.10
N LEU A 47 -2.68 -7.69 -4.10
CA LEU A 47 -2.98 -7.25 -5.46
C LEU A 47 -4.35 -6.58 -5.55
N LYS A 48 -5.35 -7.07 -4.80
CA LYS A 48 -6.67 -6.46 -4.71
C LYS A 48 -6.57 -5.05 -4.12
N LEU A 49 -5.78 -4.84 -3.07
CA LEU A 49 -5.56 -3.51 -2.48
C LEU A 49 -4.90 -2.54 -3.47
N ILE A 50 -3.87 -3.01 -4.18
CA ILE A 50 -3.21 -2.22 -5.25
C ILE A 50 -4.22 -1.82 -6.32
N LYS A 51 -5.04 -2.77 -6.80
CA LYS A 51 -6.07 -2.52 -7.82
C LYS A 51 -7.12 -1.53 -7.33
N THR A 52 -7.62 -1.68 -6.10
CA THR A 52 -8.58 -0.75 -5.48
C THR A 52 -8.02 0.67 -5.47
N LEU A 53 -6.77 0.88 -5.05
CA LEU A 53 -6.15 2.22 -5.08
C LEU A 53 -5.98 2.77 -6.51
N GLN A 54 -5.68 1.91 -7.48
CA GLN A 54 -5.48 2.33 -8.87
C GLN A 54 -6.80 2.72 -9.56
N GLN A 55 -7.87 1.96 -9.30
CA GLN A 55 -9.18 2.09 -9.95
C GLN A 55 -10.01 3.26 -9.41
N HIS A 56 -9.90 3.58 -8.12
CA HIS A 56 -10.73 4.60 -7.48
C HIS A 56 -9.94 5.92 -7.35
N ALA A 57 -10.24 6.87 -8.24
CA ALA A 57 -9.57 8.18 -8.24
C ALA A 57 -9.79 8.95 -6.92
N SER A 58 -10.94 8.77 -6.28
CA SER A 58 -11.26 9.30 -4.95
C SER A 58 -10.23 8.85 -3.91
N LEU A 59 -9.88 7.56 -3.90
CA LEU A 59 -8.93 6.98 -2.96
C LEU A 59 -7.52 7.57 -3.10
N LYS A 60 -7.10 7.97 -4.30
CA LYS A 60 -5.79 8.60 -4.51
C LYS A 60 -5.63 9.91 -3.73
N THR A 61 -6.73 10.62 -3.50
CA THR A 61 -6.73 11.82 -2.65
C THR A 61 -6.86 11.43 -1.18
N THR A 62 -7.75 10.48 -0.86
CA THR A 62 -7.96 9.95 0.50
C THR A 62 -6.66 9.48 1.15
N VAL A 63 -5.85 8.68 0.43
CA VAL A 63 -4.61 8.11 1.00
C VAL A 63 -3.49 9.15 1.21
N ARG A 64 -3.63 10.38 0.68
CA ARG A 64 -2.65 11.45 0.92
C ARG A 64 -2.68 11.94 2.36
N VAL A 65 -3.80 11.81 3.05
CA VAL A 65 -3.93 12.14 4.48
C VAL A 65 -2.87 11.42 5.32
N PHE A 66 -2.53 10.17 4.98
CA PHE A 66 -1.49 9.39 5.65
C PHE A 66 -0.07 9.93 5.48
N LYS A 67 0.13 10.96 4.65
CA LYS A 67 1.41 11.63 4.43
C LYS A 67 1.44 13.05 4.97
N ASP A 68 0.31 13.55 5.46
CA ASP A 68 0.23 14.88 6.04
C ASP A 68 0.61 14.79 7.52
N GLU A 69 1.72 15.43 7.88
CA GLU A 69 2.23 15.49 9.25
C GLU A 69 1.32 16.25 10.21
N ASN A 70 0.38 17.05 9.68
CA ASN A 70 -0.59 17.82 10.46
C ASN A 70 -1.99 17.20 10.41
N ALA A 71 -2.17 16.01 9.83
CA ALA A 71 -3.47 15.37 9.79
C ALA A 71 -3.94 14.97 11.19
N GLU A 72 -5.15 15.41 11.54
CA GLU A 72 -5.80 15.02 12.78
C GLU A 72 -6.10 13.51 12.79
N PRO A 73 -5.99 12.82 13.94
CA PRO A 73 -6.21 11.37 14.04
C PRO A 73 -7.57 10.92 13.47
N ASP A 74 -8.62 11.69 13.69
CA ASP A 74 -9.97 11.37 13.20
C ASP A 74 -10.05 11.41 11.66
N VAL A 75 -9.31 12.33 11.02
CA VAL A 75 -9.25 12.43 9.55
C VAL A 75 -8.48 11.25 8.97
N ILE A 76 -7.41 10.80 9.64
CA ILE A 76 -6.68 9.57 9.26
C ILE A 76 -7.58 8.34 9.39
N ALA A 77 -8.33 8.24 10.50
CA ALA A 77 -9.25 7.13 10.74
C ALA A 77 -10.36 7.10 9.68
N GLU A 78 -10.99 8.24 9.38
CA GLU A 78 -12.00 8.35 8.33
C GLU A 78 -11.45 7.97 6.95
N ALA A 79 -10.24 8.42 6.62
CA ALA A 79 -9.57 8.06 5.37
C ALA A 79 -9.33 6.53 5.26
N GLY A 80 -8.96 5.88 6.36
CA GLY A 80 -8.82 4.44 6.44
C GLY A 80 -10.16 3.69 6.25
N LEU A 81 -11.23 4.19 6.88
CA LEU A 81 -12.58 3.63 6.74
C LEU A 81 -13.08 3.72 5.30
N ARG A 82 -12.93 4.88 4.65
CA ARG A 82 -13.29 5.04 3.22
C ARG A 82 -12.52 4.07 2.31
N PHE A 83 -11.26 3.77 2.64
CA PHE A 83 -10.51 2.76 1.89
C PHE A 83 -11.08 1.35 2.12
N PHE A 84 -11.48 1.01 3.35
CA PHE A 84 -12.14 -0.27 3.62
C PHE A 84 -13.49 -0.40 2.91
N GLU A 85 -14.29 0.66 2.86
CA GLU A 85 -15.57 0.67 2.15
C GLU A 85 -15.39 0.31 0.67
N GLU A 86 -14.40 0.88 0.00
CA GLU A 86 -14.09 0.58 -1.42
C GLU A 86 -13.39 -0.78 -1.61
N LEU A 87 -12.76 -1.32 -0.56
CA LEU A 87 -12.10 -2.61 -0.61
C LEU A 87 -13.09 -3.78 -0.46
N TYR A 88 -14.05 -3.63 0.45
CA TYR A 88 -15.04 -4.65 0.81
C TYR A 88 -16.41 -4.46 0.13
N GLY A 89 -16.73 -3.25 -0.33
CA GLY A 89 -17.92 -2.95 -1.13
C GLY A 89 -17.85 -3.53 -2.54
#